data_AF-A0A923WF37-F1
#
_entry.id   AF-A0A923WF37-F1
#
_cell.length_a   1.000
_cell.length_b   1.000
_cell.length_c   1.000
_cell.angle_alpha   90.00
_cell.angle_beta   90.00
_cell.angle_gamma   90.00
#
_symmetry.space_group_name_H-M   'P 1'
#
loop_
_entity.id
_entity.type
_entity.pdbx_description
1 polymer ?
#
loop_
_entity_poly.entity_id
_entity_poly.type
_entity_poly.pdbx_seq_one_letter_code
_entity_poly.pdbx_strand_id
1 'polypeptide(L)' 'MMSKEAFLALASSEYEALCAAGQESDMYALEAKFDALWTALGRAVLEQTVGEVPRDHRKKTLSRPATGRSK' A
#
# COMPACT_ATOMS: atom_id res chain seq x y z
N MET A 1 6.23 -0.32 -10.82
CA MET A 1 4.81 -0.61 -11.10
C MET A 1 4.53 -2.03 -10.65
N MET A 2 3.53 -2.22 -9.79
CA MET A 2 3.22 -3.53 -9.20
C MET A 2 2.74 -4.51 -10.27
N SER A 3 3.28 -5.73 -10.28
CA SER A 3 2.80 -6.80 -11.17
C SER A 3 1.68 -7.61 -10.48
N LYS A 4 0.93 -8.37 -11.27
CA LYS A 4 -0.11 -9.26 -10.75
C LYS A 4 0.48 -10.34 -9.83
N GLU A 5 1.64 -10.89 -10.20
CA GLU A 5 2.35 -11.93 -9.44
C GLU A 5 2.84 -11.38 -8.10
N ALA A 6 3.38 -10.17 -8.10
CA ALA A 6 3.81 -9.49 -6.87
C ALA A 6 2.63 -9.18 -5.95
N PHE A 7 1.49 -8.74 -6.51
CA PHE A 7 0.25 -8.56 -5.74
C PHE A 7 -0.24 -9.87 -5.14
N LEU A 8 -0.28 -10.95 -5.93
CA LEU A 8 -0.72 -12.26 -5.44
C LEU A 8 0.20 -12.79 -4.34
N ALA A 9 1.53 -12.65 -4.47
CA ALA A 9 2.46 -13.06 -3.44
C ALA A 9 2.20 -12.33 -2.10
N LEU A 10 1.88 -11.04 -2.17
CA LEU A 10 1.60 -10.21 -1.00
C LEU A 10 0.24 -10.49 -0.38
N ALA A 11 -0.78 -10.71 -1.21
CA ALA A 11 -2.09 -11.16 -0.73
C ALA A 11 -2.02 -12.56 -0.11
N SER A 12 -1.21 -13.45 -0.68
CA SER A 12 -1.00 -14.80 -0.15
C SER A 12 -0.28 -14.81 1.20
N SER A 13 0.66 -13.88 1.46
CA SER A 13 1.33 -13.81 2.76
C SER A 13 0.41 -13.36 3.90
N GLU A 14 -0.60 -12.53 3.59
CA GLU A 14 -1.59 -12.05 4.58
C GLU A 14 -2.82 -12.96 4.69
N TYR A 15 -2.95 -13.96 3.80
CA TYR A 15 -4.15 -14.78 3.69
C TYR A 15 -4.46 -15.58 4.96
N GLU A 16 -3.44 -16.16 5.60
CA GLU A 16 -3.63 -16.91 6.85
C GLU A 16 -4.14 -16.02 7.99
N ALA A 17 -3.64 -14.77 8.07
CA ALA A 17 -4.09 -13.80 9.05
C ALA A 17 -5.56 -13.39 8.83
N LEU A 18 -5.98 -13.23 7.58
CA LEU A 18 -7.38 -12.99 7.22
C LEU A 18 -8.28 -14.18 7.60
N CYS A 19 -7.85 -15.41 7.35
CA CYS A 19 -8.58 -16.61 7.76
C CYS A 19 -8.73 -16.68 9.28
N ALA A 20 -7.67 -16.39 10.03
CA ALA A 20 -7.70 -16.36 11.48
C ALA A 20 -8.63 -15.27 12.02
N ALA A 21 -8.60 -14.06 11.43
CA ALA A 21 -9.50 -12.97 11.80
C ALA A 21 -10.98 -13.33 11.56
N GLY A 22 -11.28 -14.15 10.55
CA GLY A 22 -12.62 -14.64 10.27
C GLY A 22 -13.16 -15.65 11.29
N GLN A 23 -12.34 -16.15 12.21
CA GLN A 23 -12.76 -17.02 13.31
C GLN A 23 -13.16 -16.25 14.57
N GLU A 24 -13.06 -14.92 14.57
CA GLU A 24 -13.39 -14.12 15.74
C GLU A 24 -14.90 -14.11 16.00
N SER A 25 -15.30 -14.32 17.26
CA SER A 25 -16.70 -14.39 17.67
C SER A 25 -17.32 -13.03 17.98
N ASP A 26 -16.49 -12.05 18.36
CA ASP A 26 -16.91 -10.69 18.60
C ASP A 26 -16.81 -9.86 17.31
N MET A 27 -17.92 -9.21 16.95
CA MET A 27 -18.03 -8.47 15.70
C MET A 27 -17.06 -7.29 15.66
N TYR A 28 -16.94 -6.53 16.75
CA TYR A 28 -16.07 -5.35 16.78
C TYR A 28 -14.59 -5.73 16.71
N ALA A 29 -14.21 -6.83 17.37
CA ALA A 29 -12.87 -7.38 17.26
C ALA A 29 -12.58 -7.89 15.84
N LEU A 30 -13.56 -8.52 15.18
CA LEU A 30 -13.45 -8.94 13.78
C LEU A 30 -13.26 -7.73 12.87
N GLU A 31 -14.10 -6.70 13.01
CA GLU A 31 -14.03 -5.46 12.22
C GLU A 31 -12.65 -4.81 12.33
N ALA A 32 -12.17 -4.61 13.55
CA ALA A 32 -10.89 -3.97 13.81
C ALA A 32 -9.71 -4.77 13.23
N LYS A 33 -9.74 -6.11 13.35
CA LYS A 33 -8.69 -6.96 12.77
C LYS A 33 -8.71 -6.95 11.25
N PHE A 34 -9.90 -7.00 10.64
CA PHE A 34 -10.04 -6.92 9.18
C PHE A 34 -9.57 -5.58 8.65
N ASP A 35 -10.00 -4.46 9.25
CA ASP A 35 -9.61 -3.12 8.82
C ASP A 35 -8.09 -2.91 8.90
N ALA A 36 -7.47 -3.37 9.99
CA ALA A 36 -6.03 -3.33 10.15
C ALA A 36 -5.28 -4.12 9.05
N LEU A 37 -5.71 -5.36 8.77
CA LEU A 37 -5.09 -6.22 7.76
C LEU A 37 -5.23 -5.63 6.35
N TRP A 38 -6.44 -5.18 5.98
CA TRP A 38 -6.69 -4.59 4.66
C TRP A 38 -5.97 -3.25 4.47
N THR A 39 -5.91 -2.42 5.50
CA THR A 39 -5.15 -1.17 5.47
C THR A 39 -3.65 -1.43 5.29
N ALA A 40 -3.10 -2.41 6.00
CA ALA A 40 -1.69 -2.79 5.87
C ALA A 40 -1.38 -3.33 4.47
N LEU A 41 -2.20 -4.24 3.96
CA LEU A 41 -2.10 -4.77 2.59
C LEU A 41 -2.16 -3.65 1.55
N GLY A 42 -3.16 -2.77 1.65
CA GLY A 42 -3.34 -1.63 0.74
C GLY A 42 -2.15 -0.68 0.77
N ARG A 43 -1.57 -0.43 1.95
CA ARG A 43 -0.35 0.36 2.11
C ARG A 43 0.84 -0.28 1.40
N ALA A 44 1.07 -1.57 1.58
CA ALA A 44 2.17 -2.29 0.93
C ALA A 44 2.04 -2.29 -0.60
N VAL A 45 0.82 -2.45 -1.11
CA VAL A 45 0.52 -2.35 -2.55
C VAL A 45 0.77 -0.93 -3.07
N LEU A 46 0.34 0.09 -2.33
CA LEU A 46 0.55 1.49 -2.70
C LEU A 46 2.04 1.83 -2.76
N GLU A 47 2.80 1.47 -1.73
CA GLU A 47 4.25 1.72 -1.65
C GLU A 47 4.99 1.06 -2.82
N GLN A 48 4.67 -0.18 -3.18
CA GLN A 48 5.28 -0.85 -4.34
C GLN A 48 4.82 -0.32 -5.70
N THR A 49 3.62 0.23 -5.76
CA THR A 49 3.10 0.83 -6.99
C THR A 49 3.77 2.17 -7.28
N VAL A 50 3.94 3.00 -6.24
CA VAL A 50 4.49 4.36 -6.34
C VAL A 50 6.03 4.37 -6.34
N GLY A 51 6.68 3.31 -5.83
CA GLY A 51 8.14 3.25 -5.67
C GLY A 51 8.59 3.83 -4.32
N GLU A 52 9.88 4.08 -4.14
CA GLU A 52 10.42 4.66 -2.89
C GLU A 52 9.65 5.93 -2.51
N VAL A 53 8.80 5.85 -1.48
CA VAL A 53 8.13 7.01 -0.92
C VAL A 53 9.24 7.89 -0.31
N PRO A 54 9.39 9.15 -0.75
CA PRO A 54 10.39 10.03 -0.18
C PRO A 54 10.21 10.08 1.34
N ARG A 55 11.30 9.82 2.08
CA ARG A 55 11.33 9.80 3.55
C ARG A 55 10.86 11.12 4.18
N ASP A 56 10.76 12.18 3.38
CA ASP A 56 10.27 13.51 3.72
C ASP A 56 9.10 13.89 2.79
N HIS A 57 7.88 13.81 3.32
CA HIS A 57 6.64 14.14 2.60
C HIS A 57 6.55 15.61 2.15
N ARG A 58 7.45 16.49 2.62
CA ARG A 58 7.47 17.92 2.28
C ARG A 58 8.31 18.25 1.06
N LYS A 59 9.13 17.32 0.55
CA LYS A 59 9.93 17.56 -0.66
C LYS A 59 9.19 17.06 -1.89
N LYS A 60 8.34 17.92 -2.45
CA LYS A 60 7.92 17.78 -3.84
C LYS A 60 9.17 17.89 -4.71
N THR A 61 9.43 16.87 -5.53
CA THR A 61 10.46 16.92 -6.56
C THR A 61 10.27 18.24 -7.32
N LEU A 62 11.27 19.12 -7.28
CA LEU A 62 11.27 20.33 -8.10
C LEU A 62 11.33 19.84 -9.55
N SER A 63 10.17 19.59 -10.16
CA SER A 63 10.12 19.41 -11.60
C SER A 63 10.62 20.72 -12.18
N ARG A 64 11.81 20.70 -12.76
CA ARG A 64 12.41 21.86 -13.39
C ARG A 64 11.41 22.33 -14.46
N PRO A 65 10.79 23.51 -14.35
CA PRO A 65 9.98 24.00 -15.46
C PRO A 65 10.93 24.10 -16.65
N ALA A 66 10.54 23.53 -17.78
CA ALA A 66 11.29 23.68 -19.02
C ALA A 66 11.31 25.17 -19.38
N THR A 67 12.35 25.87 -18.92
CA THR A 67 12.57 27.28 -19.21
C THR A 67 12.91 27.42 -20.68
N GLY A 68 11.92 27.88 -21.45
CA GLY A 68 12.04 29.09 -22.25
C GLY A 68 12.86 29.02 -23.54
N ARG A 69 12.13 28.94 -24.66
CA ARG A 69 12.30 29.74 -25.90
C ARG A 69 13.74 30.02 -26.37
N SER A 70 14.20 29.23 -27.34
CA SER A 70 15.29 29.63 -28.24
C SER A 70 14.87 30.87 -29.04
N LYS A 71 15.74 31.88 -29.08
CA LYS A 71 15.70 32.98 -30.04
C LYS A 71 17.09 33.15 -30.62
#